data_AF-G0APM7-F1
#
_entry.id   AF-G0APM7-F1
#
_cell.length_a   1.000
_cell.length_b   1.000
_cell.length_c   1.000
_cell.angle_alpha   90.00
_cell.angle_beta   90.00
_cell.angle_gamma   90.00
#
_symmetry.space_group_name_H-M   'P 1'
#
loop_
_entity.id
_entity.type
_entity.pdbx_description
1 polymer ?
#
loop_
_entity_poly.entity_id
_entity_poly.type
_entity_poly.pdbx_seq_one_letter_code
_entity_poly.pdbx_strand_id
1 'polypeptide(L)'
;MFFFKFFSKPKPDKKKNYHKINPDEFILISEHLINSYSITHQLLGIIMASGIPLTHIKNQNIKTPYNFKSDILSYTLNSGLQIQTYSLICSNKISRCIENLDKNRLLSIGADKINYVAKNIFDFRITTKQLRIIHSLIARSKETLHEIRYNSHSQNFFLVKTPCILHLYQKLKYIKSYAPLKLNQNNLNYYRNSSNELTSTITNLISNFFNESENGYFKNLHNLTLYINSNLKNLGIYKNTSKLQKRIISKIFFLD
;
A
#
# COMPACT_ATOMS: atom_id res chain seq x y z
N MET A 1 3.54 62.02 -10.09
CA MET A 1 2.84 60.79 -9.69
C MET A 1 3.00 59.77 -10.82
N PHE A 2 3.98 58.87 -10.72
CA PHE A 2 4.27 57.88 -11.77
C PHE A 2 3.50 56.59 -11.52
N PHE A 3 2.53 56.28 -12.38
CA PHE A 3 1.86 54.97 -12.40
C PHE A 3 2.70 53.99 -13.23
N PHE A 4 3.43 53.09 -12.57
CA PHE A 4 4.00 51.91 -13.22
C PHE A 4 2.87 50.93 -13.55
N LYS A 5 2.53 50.80 -14.83
CA LYS A 5 1.75 49.67 -15.35
C LYS A 5 2.60 48.40 -15.20
N PHE A 6 2.35 47.63 -14.14
CA PHE A 6 2.86 46.27 -14.02
C PHE A 6 2.20 45.39 -15.09
N PHE A 7 2.86 45.24 -16.24
CA PHE A 7 2.55 44.17 -17.16
C PHE A 7 2.86 42.84 -16.46
N SER A 8 1.79 42.19 -15.99
CA SER A 8 1.87 40.81 -15.52
C SER A 8 2.36 39.96 -16.68
N LYS A 9 3.61 39.48 -16.61
CA LYS A 9 4.11 38.49 -17.57
C LYS A 9 3.11 37.32 -17.59
N PRO A 10 2.66 36.85 -18.76
CA PRO A 10 1.85 35.63 -18.81
C PRO A 10 2.65 34.52 -18.11
N LYS A 11 2.04 33.90 -17.10
CA LYS A 11 2.63 32.73 -16.44
C LYS A 11 2.90 31.70 -17.55
N PRO A 12 4.09 31.07 -17.59
CA PRO A 12 4.36 30.04 -18.56
C PRO A 12 3.26 28.97 -18.44
N ASP A 13 2.70 28.56 -19.58
CA ASP A 13 1.73 27.47 -19.62
C ASP A 13 2.31 26.29 -18.85
N LYS A 14 1.69 25.97 -17.70
CA LYS A 14 2.04 24.76 -16.96
C LYS A 14 1.78 23.60 -17.91
N LYS A 15 2.84 22.99 -18.44
CA LYS A 15 2.74 21.71 -19.17
C LYS A 15 1.80 20.82 -18.36
N LYS A 16 0.64 20.48 -18.94
CA LYS A 16 -0.28 19.54 -18.30
C LYS A 16 0.45 18.21 -18.20
N ASN A 17 0.89 17.86 -17.00
CA ASN A 17 1.55 16.58 -16.75
C ASN A 17 0.48 15.50 -16.81
N TYR A 18 0.44 14.80 -17.94
CA TYR A 18 -0.44 13.66 -18.14
C TYR A 18 0.19 12.40 -17.56
N HIS A 19 -0.60 11.64 -16.80
CA HIS A 19 -0.21 10.40 -16.17
C HIS A 19 -0.94 9.24 -16.83
N LYS A 20 -0.17 8.25 -17.30
CA LYS A 20 -0.70 7.01 -17.84
C LYS A 20 -0.94 6.01 -16.71
N ILE A 21 -2.06 5.32 -16.76
CA ILE A 21 -2.45 4.27 -15.83
C ILE A 21 -2.78 3.02 -16.63
N ASN A 22 -2.16 1.91 -16.27
CA ASN A 22 -2.61 0.61 -16.72
C ASN A 22 -3.68 0.08 -15.75
N PRO A 23 -4.93 -0.17 -16.21
CA PRO A 23 -5.99 -0.69 -15.35
C PRO A 23 -5.63 -2.02 -14.67
N ASP A 24 -4.96 -2.94 -15.36
CA ASP A 24 -4.65 -4.26 -14.83
C ASP A 24 -3.58 -4.18 -13.74
N GLU A 25 -2.54 -3.36 -13.94
CA GLU A 25 -1.54 -3.10 -12.90
C GLU A 25 -2.15 -2.41 -11.67
N PHE A 26 -3.08 -1.46 -11.90
CA PHE A 26 -3.78 -0.77 -10.82
C PHE A 26 -4.62 -1.74 -9.98
N ILE A 27 -5.35 -2.64 -10.63
CA ILE A 27 -6.17 -3.67 -9.98
C ILE A 27 -5.29 -4.67 -9.23
N LEU A 28 -4.23 -5.18 -9.88
CA LEU A 28 -3.28 -6.11 -9.28
C LEU A 28 -2.65 -5.55 -8.01
N ILE A 29 -2.19 -4.29 -8.05
CA ILE A 29 -1.65 -3.59 -6.88
C ILE A 29 -2.71 -3.47 -5.79
N SER A 30 -3.94 -3.09 -6.14
CA SER A 30 -5.02 -2.94 -5.16
C SER A 30 -5.33 -4.25 -4.41
N GLU A 31 -5.30 -5.38 -5.12
CA GLU A 31 -5.52 -6.70 -4.53
C GLU A 31 -4.39 -7.08 -3.57
N HIS A 32 -3.13 -6.85 -3.96
CA HIS A 32 -1.99 -7.11 -3.07
C HIS A 32 -1.98 -6.22 -1.82
N LEU A 33 -2.39 -4.95 -1.96
CA LEU A 33 -2.48 -4.00 -0.86
C LEU A 33 -3.56 -4.38 0.16
N ILE A 34 -4.74 -4.82 -0.32
CA ILE A 34 -5.84 -5.30 0.53
C ILE A 34 -5.42 -6.53 1.36
N ASN A 35 -4.64 -7.43 0.76
CA ASN A 35 -4.16 -8.63 1.44
C ASN A 35 -2.91 -8.41 2.32
N SER A 36 -2.39 -7.18 2.39
CA SER A 36 -1.25 -6.86 3.26
C SER A 36 -1.73 -6.59 4.70
N TYR A 37 -0.84 -6.78 5.69
CA TYR A 37 -1.14 -6.53 7.11
C TYR A 37 -0.72 -5.12 7.58
N SER A 38 -0.35 -4.23 6.65
CA SER A 38 -0.20 -2.81 6.93
C SER A 38 -1.54 -2.10 6.73
N ILE A 39 -2.04 -1.44 7.77
CA ILE A 39 -3.29 -0.67 7.71
C ILE A 39 -3.20 0.42 6.63
N THR A 40 -2.06 1.11 6.50
CA THR A 40 -1.86 2.10 5.43
C THR A 40 -2.00 1.48 4.04
N HIS A 41 -1.48 0.25 3.85
CA HIS A 41 -1.64 -0.47 2.59
C HIS A 41 -3.08 -0.89 2.37
N GLN A 42 -3.74 -1.46 3.38
CA GLN A 42 -5.15 -1.87 3.30
C GLN A 42 -6.03 -0.69 2.91
N LEU A 43 -5.84 0.48 3.54
CA LEU A 43 -6.57 1.70 3.20
C LEU A 43 -6.32 2.15 1.77
N LEU A 44 -5.07 2.13 1.32
CA LEU A 44 -4.75 2.44 -0.07
C LEU A 44 -5.44 1.48 -1.04
N GLY A 45 -5.36 0.18 -0.76
CA GLY A 45 -5.97 -0.87 -1.55
C GLY A 45 -7.50 -0.76 -1.60
N ILE A 46 -8.16 -0.50 -0.47
CA ILE A 46 -9.61 -0.27 -0.40
C ILE A 46 -10.00 0.93 -1.26
N ILE A 47 -9.32 2.07 -1.13
CA ILE A 47 -9.61 3.28 -1.92
C ILE A 47 -9.46 3.00 -3.42
N MET A 48 -8.38 2.31 -3.81
CA MET A 48 -8.13 1.94 -5.20
C MET A 48 -9.19 0.97 -5.74
N ALA A 49 -9.54 -0.05 -4.97
CA ALA A 49 -10.44 -1.11 -5.42
C ALA A 49 -11.92 -0.70 -5.43
N SER A 50 -12.35 0.19 -4.55
CA SER A 50 -13.77 0.51 -4.34
C SER A 50 -14.16 1.96 -4.64
N GLY A 51 -13.19 2.87 -4.72
CA GLY A 51 -13.45 4.31 -4.84
C GLY A 51 -14.03 4.96 -3.58
N ILE A 52 -14.16 4.21 -2.47
CA ILE A 52 -14.67 4.75 -1.20
C ILE A 52 -13.72 5.85 -0.68
N PRO A 53 -14.24 7.04 -0.31
CA PRO A 53 -13.44 8.08 0.33
C PRO A 53 -12.79 7.60 1.63
N LEU A 54 -11.55 8.03 1.89
CA LEU A 54 -10.88 7.75 3.17
C LEU A 54 -11.74 8.17 4.38
N THR A 55 -12.43 9.31 4.28
CA THR A 55 -13.34 9.80 5.32
C THR A 55 -14.49 8.84 5.63
N HIS A 56 -14.97 8.11 4.63
CA HIS A 56 -16.02 7.09 4.81
C HIS A 56 -15.44 5.81 5.41
N ILE A 57 -14.27 5.36 4.96
CA ILE A 57 -13.59 4.18 5.52
C ILE A 57 -13.25 4.39 7.00
N LYS A 58 -12.86 5.62 7.37
CA LYS A 58 -12.58 6.01 8.76
C LYS A 58 -13.82 6.11 9.65
N ASN A 59 -15.01 5.95 9.10
CA ASN A 59 -16.22 5.95 9.89
C ASN A 59 -16.30 4.66 10.73
N GLN A 60 -16.27 4.79 12.06
CA GLN A 60 -16.10 3.65 12.97
C GLN A 60 -17.20 2.58 12.89
N ASN A 61 -18.42 2.94 12.47
CA ASN A 61 -19.51 1.97 12.29
C ASN A 61 -19.94 1.85 10.82
N ILE A 62 -19.00 2.03 9.90
CA ILE A 62 -19.22 1.59 8.52
C ILE A 62 -19.66 0.12 8.51
N LYS A 63 -20.80 -0.17 7.89
CA LYS A 63 -21.31 -1.53 7.71
C LYS A 63 -21.20 -1.89 6.24
N THR A 64 -20.64 -3.06 5.96
CA THR A 64 -20.48 -3.60 4.61
C THR A 64 -21.25 -4.91 4.50
N PRO A 65 -22.58 -4.86 4.26
CA PRO A 65 -23.37 -6.08 4.13
C PRO A 65 -22.81 -7.01 3.05
N TYR A 66 -23.20 -8.28 3.12
CA TYR A 66 -22.83 -9.26 2.10
C TYR A 66 -23.29 -8.78 0.72
N ASN A 67 -22.36 -8.79 -0.24
CA ASN A 67 -22.65 -8.36 -1.60
C ASN A 67 -22.93 -9.58 -2.47
N PHE A 68 -24.16 -9.68 -2.97
CA PHE A 68 -24.58 -10.75 -3.88
C PHE A 68 -23.89 -10.66 -5.24
N LYS A 69 -23.57 -9.44 -5.68
CA LYS A 69 -22.81 -9.18 -6.91
C LYS A 69 -21.35 -8.90 -6.57
N SER A 70 -20.44 -9.63 -7.21
CA SER A 70 -19.00 -9.57 -6.90
C SER A 70 -18.33 -8.24 -7.26
N ASP A 71 -18.97 -7.46 -8.12
CA ASP A 71 -18.50 -6.18 -8.69
C ASP A 71 -19.25 -4.97 -8.12
N ILE A 72 -20.20 -5.16 -7.21
CA ILE A 72 -20.92 -4.09 -6.52
C ILE A 72 -20.65 -4.19 -5.03
N LEU A 73 -20.18 -3.09 -4.43
CA LEU A 73 -19.99 -2.94 -3.00
C LEU A 73 -21.04 -1.98 -2.44
N SER A 74 -21.85 -2.49 -1.50
CA SER A 74 -22.77 -1.70 -0.69
C SER A 74 -22.17 -1.41 0.68
N TYR A 75 -22.31 -0.19 1.17
CA TYR A 75 -21.93 0.16 2.54
C TYR A 75 -22.82 1.26 3.13
N THR A 76 -22.94 1.25 4.46
CA THR A 76 -23.76 2.20 5.22
C THR A 76 -22.90 2.96 6.22
N LEU A 77 -23.06 4.29 6.26
CA LEU A 77 -22.39 5.18 7.21
C LEU A 77 -23.19 5.30 8.52
N ASN A 78 -22.58 5.89 9.57
CA ASN A 78 -23.26 6.17 10.84
C ASN A 78 -24.54 7.01 10.70
N SER A 79 -24.62 7.86 9.68
CA SER A 79 -25.81 8.67 9.39
C SER A 79 -27.00 7.83 8.88
N GLY A 80 -26.82 6.53 8.66
CA GLY A 80 -27.79 5.67 7.98
C GLY A 80 -27.74 5.76 6.46
N LEU A 81 -26.92 6.67 5.89
CA LEU A 81 -26.77 6.79 4.44
C LEU A 81 -26.14 5.52 3.86
N GLN A 82 -26.90 4.84 3.00
CA GLN A 82 -26.47 3.69 2.23
C GLN A 82 -25.92 4.15 0.87
N ILE A 83 -24.76 3.63 0.50
CA ILE A 83 -24.06 3.97 -0.74
C ILE A 83 -23.70 2.68 -1.46
N GLN A 84 -23.84 2.69 -2.79
CA GLN A 84 -23.38 1.62 -3.67
C GLN A 84 -22.28 2.15 -4.59
N THR A 85 -21.26 1.33 -4.84
CA THR A 85 -20.15 1.65 -5.75
C THR A 85 -19.68 0.39 -6.46
N TYR A 86 -19.12 0.55 -7.65
CA TYR A 86 -18.45 -0.55 -8.35
C TYR A 86 -17.14 -0.91 -7.67
N SER A 87 -16.87 -2.21 -7.58
CA SER A 87 -15.62 -2.75 -7.07
C SER A 87 -14.78 -3.35 -8.21
N LEU A 88 -13.51 -2.99 -8.27
CA LEU A 88 -12.58 -3.50 -9.27
C LEU A 88 -12.04 -4.90 -8.94
N ILE A 89 -12.21 -5.33 -7.69
CA ILE A 89 -11.99 -6.70 -7.22
C ILE A 89 -13.25 -7.19 -6.49
N CYS A 90 -13.28 -8.46 -6.09
CA CYS A 90 -14.38 -9.06 -5.34
C CYS A 90 -14.84 -8.18 -4.15
N SER A 91 -16.06 -7.67 -4.21
CA SER A 91 -16.68 -6.80 -3.21
C SER A 91 -16.63 -7.39 -1.79
N ASN A 92 -16.86 -8.70 -1.65
CA ASN A 92 -16.79 -9.39 -0.36
C ASN A 92 -15.37 -9.48 0.21
N LYS A 93 -14.31 -9.47 -0.63
CA LYS A 93 -12.92 -9.32 -0.15
C LYS A 93 -12.71 -7.93 0.45
N ILE A 94 -13.27 -6.90 -0.19
CA ILE A 94 -13.19 -5.52 0.30
C ILE A 94 -13.97 -5.37 1.62
N SER A 95 -15.20 -5.88 1.70
CA SER A 95 -16.00 -5.87 2.93
C SER A 95 -15.26 -6.49 4.11
N ARG A 96 -14.74 -7.72 3.94
CA ARG A 96 -13.95 -8.38 4.99
C ARG A 96 -12.71 -7.57 5.39
N CYS A 97 -12.05 -6.92 4.44
CA CYS A 97 -10.90 -6.08 4.75
C CYS A 97 -11.32 -4.89 5.63
N ILE A 98 -12.40 -4.18 5.26
CA ILE A 98 -12.96 -3.05 6.02
C ILE A 98 -13.36 -3.47 7.43
N GLU A 99 -14.06 -4.59 7.58
CA GLU A 99 -14.52 -5.13 8.87
C GLU A 99 -13.36 -5.49 9.81
N ASN A 100 -12.24 -5.97 9.25
CA ASN A 100 -11.05 -6.39 10.00
C ASN A 100 -10.04 -5.25 10.25
N LEU A 101 -10.32 -4.02 9.82
CA LEU A 101 -9.44 -2.89 10.11
C LEU A 101 -9.38 -2.62 11.62
N ASP A 102 -8.15 -2.44 12.13
CA ASP A 102 -7.95 -1.97 13.49
C ASP A 102 -8.41 -0.51 13.62
N LYS A 103 -9.61 -0.35 14.19
CA LYS A 103 -10.30 0.94 14.34
C LYS A 103 -9.53 1.94 15.21
N ASN A 104 -8.75 1.47 16.17
CA ASN A 104 -7.98 2.32 17.07
C ASN A 104 -6.83 2.99 16.31
N ARG A 105 -6.12 2.20 15.49
CA ARG A 105 -5.01 2.71 14.68
C ARG A 105 -5.49 3.51 13.47
N LEU A 106 -6.67 3.19 12.92
CA LEU A 106 -7.25 3.82 11.73
C LEU A 106 -7.33 5.35 11.82
N LEU A 107 -7.72 5.89 12.97
CA LEU A 107 -7.89 7.33 13.17
C LEU A 107 -6.57 8.09 12.97
N SER A 108 -5.45 7.52 13.40
CA SER A 108 -4.12 8.12 13.38
C SER A 108 -3.48 8.22 11.97
N ILE A 109 -4.03 7.54 10.96
CA ILE A 109 -3.42 7.47 9.63
C ILE A 109 -3.90 8.62 8.76
N GLY A 110 -3.07 9.64 8.57
CA GLY A 110 -3.35 10.74 7.65
C GLY A 110 -3.31 10.33 6.18
N ALA A 111 -3.96 11.13 5.33
CA ALA A 111 -3.95 10.92 3.87
C ALA A 111 -2.54 11.09 3.27
N ASP A 112 -1.68 11.89 3.91
CA ASP A 112 -0.27 12.07 3.58
C ASP A 112 0.51 10.74 3.58
N LYS A 113 0.31 9.89 4.60
CA LYS A 113 0.95 8.57 4.68
C LYS A 113 0.50 7.67 3.53
N ILE A 114 -0.79 7.70 3.20
CA ILE A 114 -1.36 6.91 2.09
C ILE A 114 -0.81 7.42 0.75
N ASN A 115 -0.79 8.74 0.55
CA ASN A 115 -0.26 9.38 -0.66
C ASN A 115 1.24 9.10 -0.82
N TYR A 116 2.00 9.01 0.28
CA TYR A 116 3.42 8.65 0.24
C TYR A 116 3.62 7.22 -0.28
N VAL A 117 2.85 6.25 0.23
CA VAL A 117 2.89 4.87 -0.29
C VAL A 117 2.48 4.84 -1.76
N ALA A 118 1.40 5.52 -2.12
CA ALA A 118 0.93 5.57 -3.51
C ALA A 118 1.99 6.19 -4.45
N LYS A 119 2.64 7.29 -4.03
CA LYS A 119 3.76 7.89 -4.76
C LYS A 119 4.89 6.89 -4.98
N ASN A 120 5.23 6.10 -3.97
CA ASN A 120 6.29 5.11 -4.07
C ASN A 120 5.90 3.90 -4.94
N ILE A 121 4.62 3.65 -5.17
CA ILE A 121 4.17 2.58 -6.07
C ILE A 121 4.11 3.08 -7.52
N PHE A 122 3.52 4.25 -7.74
CA PHE A 122 3.27 4.81 -9.08
C PHE A 122 4.40 5.70 -9.61
N ASP A 123 5.41 6.00 -8.79
CA ASP A 123 6.57 6.86 -9.11
C ASP A 123 6.23 8.32 -9.47
N PHE A 124 5.01 8.77 -9.18
CA PHE A 124 4.60 10.17 -9.27
C PHE A 124 3.67 10.55 -8.12
N ARG A 125 3.53 11.86 -7.86
CA ARG A 125 2.66 12.35 -6.77
C ARG A 125 1.20 12.09 -7.11
N ILE A 126 0.54 11.30 -6.28
CA ILE A 126 -0.88 10.98 -6.43
C ILE A 126 -1.59 11.06 -5.07
N THR A 127 -2.79 11.61 -5.08
CA THR A 127 -3.62 11.78 -3.89
C THR A 127 -4.73 10.73 -3.81
N THR A 128 -5.24 10.45 -2.62
CA THR A 128 -6.45 9.62 -2.42
C THR A 128 -7.65 10.09 -3.24
N LYS A 129 -7.82 11.40 -3.44
CA LYS A 129 -8.87 11.95 -4.32
C LYS A 129 -8.66 11.56 -5.78
N GLN A 130 -7.41 11.64 -6.27
CA GLN A 130 -7.07 11.23 -7.64
C GLN A 130 -7.20 9.72 -7.84
N LEU A 131 -6.83 8.90 -6.84
CA LEU A 131 -7.02 7.45 -6.90
C LEU A 131 -8.49 7.07 -7.10
N ARG A 132 -9.42 7.79 -6.46
CA ARG A 132 -10.86 7.59 -6.68
C ARG A 132 -11.29 7.96 -8.09
N ILE A 133 -10.74 9.04 -8.66
CA ILE A 133 -11.00 9.42 -10.06
C ILE A 133 -10.51 8.31 -11.00
N ILE A 134 -9.31 7.76 -10.76
CA ILE A 134 -8.77 6.64 -11.54
C ILE A 134 -9.66 5.40 -11.41
N HIS A 135 -10.08 5.05 -10.20
CA HIS A 135 -11.04 3.96 -9.96
C HIS A 135 -12.31 4.14 -10.80
N SER A 136 -12.94 5.32 -10.74
CA SER A 136 -14.17 5.59 -11.49
C SER A 136 -13.96 5.53 -13.01
N LEU A 137 -12.78 5.96 -13.51
CA LEU A 137 -12.42 5.82 -14.92
C LEU A 137 -12.32 4.35 -15.33
N ILE A 138 -11.65 3.53 -14.52
CA ILE A 138 -11.50 2.10 -14.79
C ILE A 138 -12.86 1.40 -14.75
N ALA A 139 -13.67 1.63 -13.71
CA ALA A 139 -15.00 1.04 -13.57
C ALA A 139 -15.87 1.33 -14.79
N ARG A 140 -15.97 2.62 -15.19
CA ARG A 140 -16.73 3.03 -16.37
C ARG A 140 -16.21 2.38 -17.66
N SER A 141 -14.88 2.24 -17.80
CA SER A 141 -14.28 1.61 -18.99
C SER A 141 -14.58 0.11 -19.11
N LYS A 142 -14.97 -0.55 -18.01
CA LYS A 142 -15.43 -1.94 -18.02
C LYS A 142 -16.92 -2.07 -18.31
N GLU A 143 -17.73 -1.08 -17.93
CA GLU A 143 -19.16 -1.05 -18.21
C GLU A 143 -19.47 -0.75 -19.68
N THR A 144 -18.78 0.23 -20.25
CA THR A 144 -18.93 0.58 -21.66
C THR A 144 -17.83 -0.14 -22.44
N LEU A 145 -18.17 -1.10 -23.30
CA LEU A 145 -17.26 -1.91 -24.16
C LEU A 145 -16.32 -1.10 -25.09
N HIS A 146 -16.24 0.22 -24.93
CA HIS A 146 -15.38 1.13 -25.69
C HIS A 146 -14.24 1.64 -24.81
N GLU A 147 -13.04 1.72 -25.39
CA GLU A 147 -11.87 2.34 -24.76
C GLU A 147 -12.21 3.79 -24.39
N ILE A 148 -12.55 4.04 -23.12
CA ILE A 148 -12.74 5.39 -22.61
C ILE A 148 -11.36 6.04 -22.55
N ARG A 149 -10.97 6.70 -23.65
CA ARG A 149 -9.73 7.46 -23.74
C ARG A 149 -9.82 8.82 -23.03
N TYR A 150 -11.03 9.35 -22.82
CA TYR A 150 -11.22 10.68 -22.25
C TYR A 150 -12.47 10.79 -21.37
N ASN A 151 -12.29 11.42 -20.21
CA ASN A 151 -13.36 12.13 -19.52
C ASN A 151 -12.84 13.56 -19.27
N SER A 152 -13.57 14.60 -19.65
CA SER A 152 -13.17 16.00 -19.44
C SER A 152 -12.97 16.37 -17.95
N HIS A 153 -13.42 15.49 -17.05
CA HIS A 153 -13.24 15.56 -15.60
C HIS A 153 -12.02 14.76 -15.08
N SER A 154 -11.30 14.00 -15.92
CA SER A 154 -10.10 13.28 -15.49
C SER A 154 -8.94 14.25 -15.33
N GLN A 155 -8.46 14.41 -14.09
CA GLN A 155 -7.37 15.30 -13.72
C GLN A 155 -6.01 14.84 -14.28
N ASN A 156 -5.83 14.92 -15.59
CA ASN A 156 -4.64 14.51 -16.34
C ASN A 156 -4.32 12.99 -16.31
N PHE A 157 -5.29 12.10 -16.09
CA PHE A 157 -5.08 10.65 -16.12
C PHE A 157 -5.63 10.00 -17.39
N PHE A 158 -4.85 9.08 -17.97
CA PHE A 158 -5.22 8.30 -19.15
C PHE A 158 -5.08 6.79 -18.89
N LEU A 159 -6.09 6.03 -19.27
CA LEU A 159 -6.01 4.57 -19.26
C LEU A 159 -5.26 4.09 -20.50
N VAL A 160 -4.26 3.22 -20.31
CA VAL A 160 -3.47 2.62 -21.39
C VAL A 160 -3.27 1.13 -21.12
N LYS A 161 -3.05 0.34 -22.17
CA LYS A 161 -2.75 -1.11 -22.04
C LYS A 161 -1.28 -1.41 -21.78
N THR A 162 -0.39 -0.44 -22.02
CA THR A 162 1.05 -0.62 -21.81
C THR A 162 1.39 -0.61 -20.33
N PRO A 163 2.35 -1.43 -19.85
CA PRO A 163 2.88 -1.34 -18.49
C PRO A 163 3.33 0.09 -18.15
N CYS A 164 2.96 0.57 -16.96
CA CYS A 164 3.22 1.95 -16.50
C CYS A 164 3.99 2.00 -15.19
N ILE A 165 3.90 0.96 -14.35
CA ILE A 165 4.60 0.91 -13.05
C ILE A 165 6.03 0.39 -13.25
N LEU A 166 7.02 1.23 -12.93
CA LEU A 166 8.42 0.81 -12.98
C LEU A 166 8.69 -0.20 -11.87
N HIS A 167 9.46 -1.24 -12.20
CA HIS A 167 9.91 -2.23 -11.21
C HIS A 167 8.74 -2.89 -10.45
N LEU A 168 7.63 -3.18 -11.14
CA LEU A 168 6.40 -3.73 -10.55
C LEU A 168 6.67 -4.92 -9.62
N TYR A 169 7.53 -5.85 -10.03
CA TYR A 169 7.92 -7.00 -9.20
C TYR A 169 8.52 -6.58 -7.85
N GLN A 170 9.41 -5.57 -7.84
CA GLN A 170 9.98 -5.04 -6.60
C GLN A 170 8.92 -4.37 -5.73
N LYS A 171 7.97 -3.62 -6.33
CA LYS A 171 6.85 -3.00 -5.58
C LYS A 171 5.96 -4.08 -4.95
N LEU A 172 5.66 -5.16 -5.67
CA LEU A 172 4.90 -6.30 -5.15
C LEU A 172 5.64 -7.02 -4.02
N LYS A 173 6.96 -7.24 -4.16
CA LYS A 173 7.79 -7.82 -3.10
C LYS A 173 7.78 -6.94 -1.84
N TYR A 174 7.82 -5.61 -2.01
CA TYR A 174 7.68 -4.68 -0.90
C TYR A 174 6.31 -4.82 -0.21
N ILE A 175 5.19 -4.87 -0.95
CA ILE A 175 3.86 -5.05 -0.34
C ILE A 175 3.77 -6.38 0.41
N LYS A 176 4.26 -7.47 -0.20
CA LYS A 176 4.28 -8.81 0.40
C LYS A 176 5.16 -8.91 1.65
N SER A 177 6.17 -8.04 1.80
CA SER A 177 7.02 -8.01 3.00
C SER A 177 6.28 -7.64 4.29
N TYR A 178 5.03 -7.17 4.19
CA TYR A 178 4.15 -6.93 5.34
C TYR A 178 3.34 -8.14 5.78
N ALA A 179 3.41 -9.28 5.07
CA ALA A 179 2.77 -10.52 5.50
C ALA A 179 3.35 -11.01 6.84
N PRO A 180 2.54 -11.67 7.70
CA PRO A 180 3.01 -12.23 8.96
C PRO A 180 4.05 -13.31 8.69
N LEU A 181 5.14 -13.24 9.45
CA LEU A 181 6.18 -14.24 9.43
C LEU A 181 5.87 -15.36 10.42
N LYS A 182 6.07 -16.61 9.98
CA LYS A 182 6.02 -17.78 10.84
C LYS A 182 7.45 -18.25 11.13
N LEU A 183 7.88 -18.06 12.37
CA LEU A 183 9.23 -18.41 12.81
C LEU A 183 9.43 -19.94 12.83
N ASN A 184 10.48 -20.44 12.17
CA ASN A 184 10.92 -21.82 12.35
C ASN A 184 11.96 -21.90 13.46
N GLN A 185 11.58 -22.48 14.60
CA GLN A 185 12.44 -22.55 15.77
C GLN A 185 13.68 -23.42 15.55
N ASN A 186 13.58 -24.50 14.79
CA ASN A 186 14.70 -25.41 14.53
C ASN A 186 15.79 -24.71 13.72
N ASN A 187 15.40 -24.01 12.65
CA ASN A 187 16.34 -23.26 11.83
C ASN A 187 16.92 -22.08 12.60
N LEU A 188 16.10 -21.37 13.39
CA LEU A 188 16.59 -20.30 14.26
C LEU A 188 17.68 -20.82 15.21
N ASN A 189 17.43 -21.93 15.91
CA ASN A 189 18.39 -22.53 16.84
C ASN A 189 19.68 -22.99 16.12
N TYR A 190 19.56 -23.55 14.92
CA TYR A 190 20.71 -23.94 14.10
C TYR A 190 21.64 -22.74 13.80
N TYR A 191 21.08 -21.62 13.30
CA TYR A 191 21.89 -20.43 13.00
C TYR A 191 22.37 -19.70 14.25
N ARG A 192 21.67 -19.84 15.37
CA ARG A 192 22.05 -19.23 16.65
C ARG A 192 23.35 -19.83 17.19
N ASN A 193 23.56 -21.13 16.96
CA ASN A 193 24.75 -21.87 17.35
C ASN A 193 25.89 -21.79 16.31
N SER A 194 25.80 -20.90 15.32
CA SER A 194 26.83 -20.67 14.31
C SER A 194 28.13 -20.15 14.93
N SER A 195 29.27 -20.70 14.53
CA SER A 195 30.60 -20.18 14.88
C SER A 195 30.94 -18.82 14.24
N ASN A 196 30.21 -18.43 13.18
CA ASN A 196 30.30 -17.09 12.63
C ASN A 196 29.55 -16.10 13.52
N GLU A 197 30.30 -15.18 14.15
CA GLU A 197 29.77 -14.17 15.08
C GLU A 197 28.67 -13.32 14.47
N LEU A 198 28.85 -12.80 13.25
CA LEU A 198 27.84 -11.96 12.62
C LEU A 198 26.54 -12.72 12.32
N THR A 199 26.64 -14.00 11.94
CA THR A 199 25.49 -14.87 11.77
C THR A 199 24.75 -15.09 13.09
N SER A 200 25.46 -15.38 14.17
CA SER A 200 24.84 -15.59 15.49
C SER A 200 24.24 -14.29 16.02
N THR A 201 24.90 -13.13 15.83
CA THR A 201 24.35 -11.80 16.17
C THR A 201 23.03 -11.53 15.44
N ILE A 202 23.00 -11.66 14.10
CA ILE A 202 21.77 -11.44 13.31
C ILE A 202 20.66 -12.38 13.78
N THR A 203 20.99 -13.65 14.06
CA THR A 203 20.02 -14.64 14.48
C THR A 203 19.47 -14.36 15.88
N ASN A 204 20.30 -13.88 16.81
CA ASN A 204 19.87 -13.40 18.12
C ASN A 204 18.92 -12.21 17.99
N LEU A 205 19.21 -11.25 17.10
CA LEU A 205 18.28 -10.14 16.82
C LEU A 205 16.94 -10.61 16.26
N ILE A 206 16.94 -11.62 15.38
CA ILE A 206 15.69 -12.25 14.91
C ILE A 206 14.93 -12.85 16.10
N SER A 207 15.60 -13.59 16.99
CA SER A 207 14.97 -14.15 18.18
C SER A 207 14.35 -13.06 19.06
N ASN A 208 15.08 -11.98 19.33
CA ASN A 208 14.62 -10.88 20.17
C ASN A 208 13.37 -10.21 19.58
N PHE A 209 13.37 -9.94 18.28
CA PHE A 209 12.22 -9.36 17.59
C PHE A 209 10.92 -10.18 17.76
N PHE A 210 11.02 -11.50 17.88
CA PHE A 210 9.84 -12.36 18.11
C PHE A 210 9.48 -12.53 19.59
N ASN A 211 10.43 -12.38 20.50
CA ASN A 211 10.24 -12.55 21.94
C ASN A 211 9.78 -11.26 22.65
N GLU A 212 10.16 -10.10 22.13
CA GLU A 212 9.72 -8.80 22.67
C GLU A 212 8.22 -8.61 22.42
N SER A 213 7.41 -8.94 23.42
CA SER A 213 5.95 -8.74 23.43
C SER A 213 5.56 -7.26 23.35
N GLU A 214 6.43 -6.36 23.81
CA GLU A 214 6.16 -4.93 23.99
C GLU A 214 6.34 -4.08 22.74
N ASN A 215 6.96 -4.62 21.69
CA ASN A 215 7.49 -3.74 20.65
C ASN A 215 6.40 -3.17 19.71
N GLY A 216 5.14 -3.58 19.84
CA GLY A 216 4.00 -3.06 19.06
C GLY A 216 4.09 -3.26 17.54
N TYR A 217 5.20 -3.82 17.06
CA TYR A 217 5.47 -4.08 15.66
C TYR A 217 4.79 -5.37 15.23
N PHE A 218 4.09 -5.30 14.10
CA PHE A 218 3.65 -6.51 13.41
C PHE A 218 4.87 -7.33 13.00
N LYS A 219 4.85 -8.63 13.32
CA LYS A 219 5.93 -9.58 13.05
C LYS A 219 5.99 -9.92 11.56
N ASN A 220 6.48 -8.98 10.75
CA ASN A 220 6.61 -9.09 9.31
C ASN A 220 8.05 -8.80 8.86
N LEU A 221 8.36 -9.13 7.60
CA LEU A 221 9.71 -9.01 7.05
C LEU A 221 10.21 -7.56 7.00
N HIS A 222 9.32 -6.62 6.69
CA HIS A 222 9.65 -5.20 6.65
C HIS A 222 10.18 -4.71 8.01
N ASN A 223 9.39 -4.92 9.07
CA ASN A 223 9.73 -4.50 10.43
C ASN A 223 10.96 -5.26 10.97
N LEU A 224 11.07 -6.55 10.68
CA LEU A 224 12.25 -7.34 11.06
C LEU A 224 13.53 -6.76 10.44
N THR A 225 13.48 -6.41 9.15
CA THR A 225 14.64 -5.84 8.45
C THR A 225 15.04 -4.49 9.05
N LEU A 226 14.07 -3.63 9.37
CA LEU A 226 14.33 -2.36 10.04
C LEU A 226 14.92 -2.55 11.44
N TYR A 227 14.36 -3.48 12.23
CA TYR A 227 14.83 -3.82 13.57
C TYR A 227 16.29 -4.32 13.55
N ILE A 228 16.60 -5.27 12.66
CA ILE A 228 17.97 -5.79 12.53
C ILE A 228 18.93 -4.67 12.14
N ASN A 229 18.60 -3.87 11.13
CA ASN A 229 19.50 -2.82 10.64
C ASN A 229 19.75 -1.74 11.70
N SER A 230 18.72 -1.34 12.45
CA SER A 230 18.85 -0.38 13.54
C SER A 230 19.78 -0.91 14.63
N ASN A 231 19.57 -2.16 15.06
CA ASN A 231 20.40 -2.76 16.12
C ASN A 231 21.84 -3.05 15.67
N LEU A 232 22.06 -3.51 14.45
CA LEU A 232 23.41 -3.68 13.92
C LEU A 232 24.17 -2.35 13.86
N LYS A 233 23.48 -1.25 13.49
CA LYS A 233 24.08 0.09 13.52
C LYS A 233 24.46 0.50 14.94
N ASN A 234 23.60 0.25 15.93
CA ASN A 234 23.88 0.53 17.34
C ASN A 234 25.07 -0.28 17.87
N LEU A 235 25.29 -1.49 17.34
CA LEU A 235 26.44 -2.35 17.64
C LEU A 235 27.72 -1.92 16.88
N GLY A 236 27.70 -0.81 16.14
CA GLY A 236 28.85 -0.35 15.36
C GLY A 236 29.12 -1.16 14.08
N ILE A 237 28.18 -2.01 13.65
CA ILE A 237 28.31 -2.82 12.44
C ILE A 237 27.74 -2.04 11.26
N TYR A 238 28.61 -1.30 10.58
CA TYR A 238 28.26 -0.46 9.42
C TYR A 238 28.47 -1.16 8.06
N LYS A 239 29.03 -2.37 8.05
CA LYS A 239 29.28 -3.13 6.81
C LYS A 239 27.96 -3.55 6.14
N ASN A 240 28.00 -3.74 4.82
CA ASN A 240 26.84 -4.23 4.07
C ASN A 240 26.51 -5.69 4.42
N THR A 241 25.65 -5.88 5.42
CA THR A 241 25.17 -7.19 5.89
C THR A 241 23.98 -7.72 5.08
N SER A 242 23.48 -6.97 4.09
CA SER A 242 22.21 -7.28 3.43
C SER A 242 22.17 -8.66 2.76
N LYS A 243 23.28 -9.08 2.14
CA LYS A 243 23.38 -10.40 1.49
C LYS A 243 23.32 -11.54 2.52
N LEU A 244 23.97 -11.36 3.67
CA LEU A 244 23.97 -12.35 4.75
C LEU A 244 22.60 -12.40 5.43
N GLN A 245 22.03 -11.24 5.78
CA GLN A 245 20.68 -11.16 6.35
C GLN A 245 19.66 -11.86 5.46
N LYS A 246 19.66 -11.59 4.15
CA LYS A 246 18.75 -12.25 3.20
C LYS A 246 18.88 -13.77 3.22
N ARG A 247 20.11 -14.30 3.29
CA ARG A 247 20.38 -15.75 3.37
C ARG A 247 19.89 -16.36 4.68
N ILE A 248 20.13 -15.71 5.81
CA ILE A 248 19.68 -16.20 7.12
C ILE A 248 18.15 -16.17 7.19
N ILE A 249 17.54 -15.04 6.82
CA ILE A 249 16.09 -14.85 6.81
C ILE A 249 15.42 -15.86 5.88
N SER A 250 15.91 -16.05 4.65
CA SER A 250 15.32 -16.99 3.71
C SER A 250 15.29 -18.42 4.26
N LYS A 251 16.37 -18.82 4.95
CA LYS A 251 16.47 -20.15 5.55
C LYS A 251 15.61 -20.30 6.81
N ILE A 252 15.53 -19.28 7.67
CA ILE A 252 14.69 -19.33 8.88
C ILE A 252 13.19 -19.33 8.55
N PHE A 253 12.77 -18.56 7.55
CA PHE A 253 11.35 -18.37 7.24
C PHE A 253 10.87 -19.12 5.99
N PHE A 254 11.74 -19.93 5.36
CA PHE A 254 11.47 -20.63 4.09
C PHE A 254 10.95 -19.68 3.00
N LEU A 255 11.65 -18.57 2.81
CA LEU A 255 11.31 -17.57 1.79
C LEU A 255 12.23 -17.75 0.58
N ASP A 256 11.66 -17.64 -0.63
CA ASP A 256 12.41 -17.67 -1.89
C ASP A 256 12.98 -16.30 -2.31
#